data_AF-A0A1Y2FN97-F1
#
_entry.id   AF-A0A1Y2FN97-F1
#
_cell.length_a   1.000
_cell.length_b   1.000
_cell.length_c   1.000
_cell.angle_alpha   90.00
_cell.angle_beta   90.00
_cell.angle_gamma   90.00
#
_symmetry.space_group_name_H-M   'P 1'
#
loop_
_entity.id
_entity.type
_entity.pdbx_description
1 polymer ?
#
loop_
_entity_poly.entity_id
_entity_poly.type
_entity_poly.pdbx_seq_one_letter_code
_entity_poly.pdbx_strand_id
1 'polypeptide(L)'
;MLPSLLSVSLLGLVSLVAASDDARLSTQSLPLYHRLVSFSSEAAAPEWVLRGLVHVDTIQDEAWLEETGKGVEELVSPAWLAGGANQDEQLQEEKYQIVLGEPEEERRQIIAVDSCILLHPPSSSFLEHLTLVYNSAPAAPQLTGFRYTTAGKGSRAACVKGASREQAERGAGALGGEITVKVDRGTAPEPVHFRAPEAAAGGKPVTVGEDGKIIPPPPEKSFIQKNWPYLLPIVVILLMGGGGEEPAAAPKK
;
A
#
# COMPACT_ATOMS: atom_id res chain seq x y z
N MET A 1 56.35 -26.14 -47.24
CA MET A 1 56.41 -24.66 -47.24
C MET A 1 55.00 -24.16 -47.00
N LEU A 2 54.84 -23.22 -46.07
CA LEU A 2 53.64 -22.94 -45.27
C LEU A 2 52.36 -22.64 -46.06
N PRO A 3 51.17 -23.05 -45.55
CA PRO A 3 49.92 -22.37 -45.86
C PRO A 3 49.59 -21.28 -44.81
N SER A 4 49.08 -20.19 -45.36
CA SER A 4 48.57 -18.96 -44.78
C SER A 4 47.72 -19.12 -43.50
N LEU A 5 48.05 -18.32 -42.47
CA LEU A 5 47.18 -18.01 -41.34
C LEU A 5 46.28 -16.82 -41.72
N LEU A 6 44.99 -17.06 -41.93
CA LEU A 6 43.97 -16.00 -41.97
C LEU A 6 43.37 -15.88 -40.57
N SER A 7 43.88 -14.90 -39.81
CA SER A 7 43.29 -14.41 -38.57
C SER A 7 42.05 -13.60 -38.91
N VAL A 8 40.86 -14.13 -38.61
CA VAL A 8 39.60 -13.40 -38.71
C VAL A 8 39.40 -12.68 -37.37
N SER A 9 39.76 -11.40 -37.31
CA SER A 9 39.37 -10.52 -36.22
C SER A 9 37.88 -10.19 -36.34
N LEU A 10 37.06 -10.77 -35.47
CA LEU A 10 35.68 -10.35 -35.25
C LEU A 10 35.73 -9.01 -34.48
N LEU A 11 35.69 -7.90 -35.23
CA LEU A 11 35.40 -6.58 -34.66
C LEU A 11 33.94 -6.58 -34.18
N GLY A 12 33.76 -6.63 -32.86
CA GLY A 12 32.48 -6.40 -32.21
C GLY A 12 31.99 -4.99 -32.50
N LEU A 13 30.95 -4.90 -33.33
CA LEU A 13 30.17 -3.69 -33.54
C LEU A 13 29.36 -3.43 -32.26
N VAL A 14 29.90 -2.58 -31.39
CA VAL A 14 29.13 -1.94 -30.32
C VAL A 14 28.23 -0.92 -31.00
N SER A 15 26.97 -1.28 -31.22
CA SER A 15 25.93 -0.32 -31.61
C SER A 15 25.67 0.63 -30.44
N LEU A 16 26.34 1.77 -30.46
CA LEU A 16 25.96 2.93 -29.65
C LEU A 16 24.66 3.49 -30.28
N VAL A 17 23.51 3.17 -29.72
CA VAL A 17 22.25 3.80 -30.11
C VAL A 17 22.30 5.25 -29.65
N ALA A 18 22.52 6.15 -30.61
CA ALA A 18 22.37 7.58 -30.40
C ALA A 18 20.88 7.86 -30.09
N ALA A 19 20.62 8.29 -28.86
CA ALA A 19 19.32 8.81 -28.47
C ALA A 19 19.06 10.12 -29.22
N SER A 20 18.18 10.06 -30.22
CA SER A 20 17.56 11.23 -30.83
C SER A 20 16.34 11.63 -29.99
N ASP A 21 16.42 12.82 -29.38
CA ASP A 21 15.54 13.40 -28.36
C ASP A 21 14.16 13.92 -28.87
N ASP A 22 13.73 13.55 -30.08
CA ASP A 22 12.50 14.11 -30.70
C ASP A 22 11.50 13.00 -31.10
N ALA A 23 11.07 12.25 -30.10
CA ALA A 23 9.76 11.58 -30.01
C ALA A 23 9.77 10.75 -28.71
N ARG A 24 9.41 11.36 -27.58
CA ARG A 24 9.01 10.63 -26.38
C ARG A 24 7.77 9.80 -26.72
N LEU A 25 7.97 8.59 -27.25
CA LEU A 25 6.96 7.54 -27.23
C LEU A 25 6.56 7.39 -25.76
N SER A 26 5.34 7.81 -25.42
CA SER A 26 4.78 7.85 -24.05
C SER A 26 4.69 6.48 -23.39
N THR A 27 4.83 5.44 -24.21
CA THR A 27 4.77 4.04 -23.83
C THR A 27 6.14 3.53 -23.44
N GLN A 28 6.27 3.07 -22.18
CA GLN A 28 7.45 2.38 -21.67
C GLN A 28 7.12 0.89 -21.49
N SER A 29 8.09 0.03 -21.76
CA SER A 29 7.93 -1.43 -21.60
C SER A 29 8.90 -1.94 -20.52
N LEU A 30 8.39 -2.70 -19.56
CA LEU A 30 9.15 -3.24 -18.43
C LEU A 30 8.94 -4.75 -18.36
N PRO A 31 10.00 -5.58 -18.38
CA PRO A 31 9.84 -7.02 -18.27
C PRO A 31 9.37 -7.42 -16.87
N LEU A 32 8.38 -8.29 -16.78
CA LEU A 32 7.89 -8.84 -15.52
C LEU A 32 8.46 -10.24 -15.35
N TYR A 33 9.21 -10.47 -14.27
CA TYR A 33 9.74 -11.78 -13.93
C TYR A 33 9.04 -12.37 -12.72
N HIS A 34 9.03 -13.69 -12.65
CA HIS A 34 8.46 -14.43 -11.54
C HIS A 34 9.25 -15.69 -11.20
N ARG A 35 9.01 -16.25 -10.01
CA ARG A 35 9.54 -17.55 -9.58
C ARG A 35 8.77 -18.07 -8.36
N LEU A 36 8.92 -19.36 -8.07
CA LEU A 36 8.47 -19.98 -6.81
C LEU A 36 9.67 -20.22 -5.91
N VAL A 37 9.64 -19.73 -4.68
CA VAL A 37 10.72 -19.92 -3.70
C VAL A 37 10.19 -20.69 -2.52
N SER A 38 10.85 -21.80 -2.19
CA SER A 38 10.65 -22.50 -0.92
C SER A 38 11.66 -21.97 0.10
N PHE A 39 11.17 -21.56 1.27
CA PHE A 39 12.03 -21.07 2.36
C PHE A 39 12.49 -22.18 3.32
N SER A 40 11.94 -23.38 3.21
CA SER A 40 12.34 -24.53 4.04
C SER A 40 13.48 -25.34 3.44
N SER A 41 13.79 -25.12 2.17
CA SER A 41 14.94 -25.72 1.49
C SER A 41 16.18 -24.84 1.67
N GLU A 42 17.30 -25.43 2.08
CA GLU A 42 18.62 -24.78 2.02
C GLU A 42 19.14 -24.60 0.57
N ALA A 43 18.37 -25.05 -0.43
CA ALA A 43 18.72 -24.86 -1.83
C ALA A 43 18.75 -23.37 -2.21
N ALA A 44 19.62 -23.03 -3.16
CA ALA A 44 19.63 -21.72 -3.77
C ALA A 44 18.25 -21.40 -4.36
N ALA A 45 17.81 -20.15 -4.21
CA ALA A 45 16.56 -19.69 -4.80
C ALA A 45 16.60 -19.91 -6.32
N PRO A 46 15.50 -20.41 -6.93
CA PRO A 46 15.48 -20.66 -8.36
C PRO A 46 15.66 -19.36 -9.17
N GLU A 47 16.08 -19.56 -10.41
CA GLU A 47 16.27 -18.50 -11.39
C GLU A 47 14.94 -17.78 -11.68
N TRP A 48 15.05 -16.50 -12.00
CA TRP A 48 13.91 -15.70 -12.44
C TRP A 48 13.48 -16.09 -13.85
N VAL A 49 12.18 -16.27 -14.04
CA VAL A 49 11.60 -16.61 -15.34
C VAL A 49 10.82 -15.40 -15.85
N LEU A 50 10.94 -15.10 -17.15
CA LEU A 50 10.16 -14.04 -17.77
C LEU A 50 8.68 -14.46 -17.84
N ARG A 51 7.79 -13.63 -17.29
CA ARG A 51 6.33 -13.80 -17.37
C ARG A 51 5.72 -13.01 -18.52
N GLY A 52 6.24 -11.80 -18.79
CA GLY A 52 5.76 -10.98 -19.89
C GLY A 52 6.37 -9.58 -19.92
N LEU A 53 5.83 -8.70 -20.76
CA LEU A 53 6.22 -7.30 -20.87
C LEU A 53 5.05 -6.42 -20.44
N VAL A 54 5.29 -5.59 -19.43
CA VAL A 54 4.32 -4.59 -18.95
C VAL A 54 4.53 -3.31 -19.74
N HIS A 55 3.53 -2.95 -20.53
CA HIS A 55 3.52 -1.71 -21.29
C HIS A 55 2.73 -0.65 -20.52
N VAL A 56 3.26 0.58 -20.47
CA VAL A 56 2.69 1.68 -19.71
C VAL A 56 2.69 2.93 -20.55
N ASP A 57 1.50 3.42 -20.89
CA ASP A 57 1.32 4.75 -21.45
C ASP A 57 1.07 5.76 -20.33
N THR A 58 2.11 6.55 -20.05
CA THR A 58 2.06 7.59 -19.01
C THR A 58 1.38 8.88 -19.46
N ILE A 59 0.86 8.97 -20.68
CA ILE A 59 0.02 10.10 -21.10
C ILE A 59 -1.45 9.72 -20.92
N GLN A 60 -1.82 8.49 -21.29
CA GLN A 60 -3.19 8.01 -21.26
C GLN A 60 -3.59 7.35 -19.93
N ASP A 61 -2.63 7.12 -19.04
CA ASP A 61 -2.84 6.34 -17.80
C ASP A 61 -3.32 4.92 -18.06
N GLU A 62 -2.88 4.37 -19.19
CA GLU A 62 -3.18 3.01 -19.61
C GLU A 62 -1.95 2.12 -19.40
N ALA A 63 -2.20 0.89 -18.97
CA ALA A 63 -1.17 -0.13 -18.88
C ALA A 63 -1.76 -1.50 -19.19
N TRP A 64 -0.98 -2.35 -19.82
CA TRP A 64 -1.37 -3.71 -20.15
C TRP A 64 -0.17 -4.66 -20.06
N LEU A 65 -0.45 -5.93 -19.85
CA LEU A 65 0.55 -6.99 -19.89
C LEU A 65 0.48 -7.68 -21.25
N GLU A 66 1.60 -7.72 -21.95
CA GLU A 66 1.81 -8.63 -23.07
C GLU A 66 2.44 -9.91 -22.53
N GLU A 67 1.67 -11.00 -22.50
CA GLU A 67 2.16 -12.31 -22.08
C GLU A 67 3.06 -12.89 -23.17
N THR A 68 4.38 -12.73 -22.99
CA THR A 68 5.41 -13.25 -23.90
C THR A 68 6.21 -14.39 -23.30
N GLY A 69 5.99 -14.67 -22.01
CA GLY A 69 6.78 -15.59 -21.20
C GLY A 69 6.03 -16.84 -20.76
N LYS A 70 6.62 -17.53 -19.78
CA LYS A 70 6.07 -18.77 -19.21
C LYS A 70 5.03 -18.43 -18.14
N GLY A 71 3.92 -19.14 -18.12
CA GLY A 71 2.89 -18.98 -17.09
C GLY A 71 3.28 -19.61 -15.75
N VAL A 72 2.41 -19.50 -14.74
CA VAL A 72 2.67 -20.08 -13.40
C VAL A 72 2.81 -21.60 -13.50
N GLU A 73 2.04 -22.23 -14.37
CA GLU A 73 2.01 -23.66 -14.63
C GLU A 73 3.38 -24.26 -14.99
N GLU A 74 4.26 -23.47 -15.60
CA GLU A 74 5.61 -23.93 -15.96
C GLU A 74 6.63 -23.82 -14.83
N LEU A 75 6.36 -23.00 -13.80
CA LEU A 75 7.19 -22.94 -12.60
C LEU A 75 7.01 -24.15 -11.69
N VAL A 76 5.95 -24.91 -11.95
CA VAL A 76 5.43 -25.93 -11.07
C VAL A 76 5.88 -27.28 -11.57
N SER A 77 6.53 -28.07 -10.71
CA SER A 77 7.05 -29.37 -11.12
C SER A 77 5.91 -30.34 -11.52
N PRO A 78 6.13 -31.29 -12.45
CA PRO A 78 5.12 -32.31 -12.76
C PRO A 78 4.71 -33.15 -11.55
N ALA A 79 5.62 -33.35 -10.59
CA ALA A 79 5.35 -34.02 -9.32
C ALA A 79 4.37 -33.25 -8.43
N TRP A 80 4.31 -31.92 -8.60
CA TRP A 80 3.33 -31.06 -7.95
C TRP A 80 1.92 -31.28 -8.54
N LEU A 81 1.79 -31.32 -9.87
CA LEU A 81 0.50 -31.57 -10.55
C LEU A 81 -0.11 -32.95 -10.20
N ALA A 82 0.72 -33.89 -9.75
CA ALA A 82 0.32 -35.26 -9.45
C ALA A 82 -0.36 -35.47 -8.07
N GLY A 83 -0.56 -34.42 -7.25
CA GLY A 83 -1.42 -34.48 -6.05
C GLY A 83 -0.94 -35.40 -4.91
N GLY A 84 0.32 -35.33 -4.50
CA GLY A 84 0.89 -36.13 -3.39
C GLY A 84 0.50 -35.64 -1.99
N ALA A 85 0.35 -36.57 -1.03
CA ALA A 85 -0.12 -36.31 0.34
C ALA A 85 0.74 -35.34 1.21
N ASN A 86 1.97 -35.03 0.78
CA ASN A 86 2.85 -34.07 1.47
C ASN A 86 2.81 -32.65 0.86
N GLN A 87 2.00 -32.42 -0.19
CA GLN A 87 1.99 -31.15 -0.92
C GLN A 87 1.41 -29.99 -0.10
N ASP A 88 0.45 -30.24 0.79
CA ASP A 88 -0.21 -29.18 1.58
C ASP A 88 0.75 -28.43 2.49
N GLU A 89 1.72 -29.15 3.06
CA GLU A 89 2.69 -28.58 3.98
C GLU A 89 3.77 -27.81 3.21
N GLN A 90 4.20 -28.35 2.06
CA GLN A 90 5.14 -27.67 1.17
C GLN A 90 4.55 -26.39 0.53
N LEU A 91 3.27 -26.40 0.18
CA LEU A 91 2.54 -25.27 -0.40
C LEU A 91 2.39 -24.06 0.53
N GLN A 92 2.43 -24.27 1.85
CA GLN A 92 2.37 -23.17 2.83
C GLN A 92 3.71 -22.45 2.97
N GLU A 93 4.81 -23.16 2.69
CA GLU A 93 6.18 -22.66 2.83
C GLU A 93 6.71 -22.05 1.53
N GLU A 94 6.11 -22.39 0.39
CA GLU A 94 6.42 -21.81 -0.90
C GLU A 94 5.76 -20.43 -1.08
N LYS A 95 6.54 -19.47 -1.57
CA LYS A 95 6.04 -18.15 -1.98
C LYS A 95 6.24 -17.98 -3.47
N TYR A 96 5.23 -17.42 -4.11
CA TYR A 96 5.35 -16.88 -5.44
C TYR A 96 5.92 -15.47 -5.35
N GLN A 97 7.05 -15.25 -6.00
CA GLN A 97 7.72 -13.97 -6.06
C GLN A 97 7.63 -13.38 -7.46
N ILE A 98 7.46 -12.06 -7.52
CA ILE A 98 7.53 -11.30 -8.77
C ILE A 98 8.43 -10.08 -8.61
N VAL A 99 9.03 -9.67 -9.72
CA VAL A 99 9.85 -8.46 -9.84
C VAL A 99 9.59 -7.79 -11.18
N LEU A 100 9.57 -6.46 -11.18
CA LEU A 100 9.40 -5.66 -12.38
C LEU A 100 10.75 -5.11 -12.84
N GLY A 101 11.01 -5.29 -14.14
CA GLY A 101 12.22 -5.17 -14.94
C GLY A 101 13.29 -6.27 -14.69
N GLU A 102 14.51 -6.08 -15.20
CA GLU A 102 15.73 -6.88 -14.90
C GLU A 102 15.96 -7.25 -13.42
N PRO A 103 16.11 -8.54 -13.06
CA PRO A 103 16.20 -8.99 -11.68
C PRO A 103 17.58 -8.78 -11.01
N GLU A 104 18.64 -8.51 -11.78
CA GLU A 104 20.02 -8.41 -11.27
C GLU A 104 20.33 -7.05 -10.60
N GLU A 105 19.42 -6.08 -10.70
CA GLU A 105 19.61 -4.77 -10.08
C GLU A 105 19.42 -4.79 -8.56
N GLU A 106 20.40 -4.26 -7.82
CA GLU A 106 20.50 -4.38 -6.36
C GLU A 106 19.35 -3.74 -5.55
N ARG A 107 18.57 -2.83 -6.14
CA ARG A 107 17.57 -2.01 -5.40
C ARG A 107 16.13 -2.29 -5.79
N ARG A 108 15.84 -3.48 -6.30
CA ARG A 108 14.51 -3.77 -6.81
C ARG A 108 13.55 -4.29 -5.77
N GLN A 109 12.32 -3.83 -5.91
CA GLN A 109 11.21 -4.29 -5.09
C GLN A 109 10.81 -5.69 -5.54
N ILE A 110 10.90 -6.66 -4.63
CA ILE A 110 10.38 -8.01 -4.82
C ILE A 110 9.08 -8.12 -4.03
N ILE A 111 8.01 -8.56 -4.69
CA ILE A 111 6.74 -8.85 -4.02
C ILE A 111 6.59 -10.36 -3.91
N ALA A 112 6.24 -10.83 -2.72
CA ALA A 112 5.98 -12.23 -2.45
C ALA A 112 4.52 -12.43 -2.01
N VAL A 113 3.86 -13.45 -2.55
CA VAL A 113 2.53 -13.91 -2.13
C VAL A 113 2.56 -15.42 -1.87
N ASP A 114 1.58 -15.93 -1.14
CA ASP A 114 1.47 -17.37 -0.87
C ASP A 114 1.18 -18.13 -2.17
N SER A 115 2.00 -19.14 -2.50
CA SER A 115 1.88 -19.87 -3.78
C SER A 115 0.56 -20.65 -3.88
N CYS A 116 0.06 -21.18 -2.75
CA CYS A 116 -1.23 -21.86 -2.65
C CYS A 116 -2.42 -21.05 -3.22
N ILE A 117 -2.36 -19.72 -3.19
CA ILE A 117 -3.43 -18.86 -3.73
C ILE A 117 -3.51 -18.94 -5.25
N LEU A 118 -2.35 -19.00 -5.92
CA LEU A 118 -2.23 -19.02 -7.38
C LEU A 118 -2.40 -20.42 -7.96
N LEU A 119 -2.03 -21.41 -7.15
CA LEU A 119 -1.98 -22.81 -7.54
C LEU A 119 -3.30 -23.55 -7.29
N HIS A 120 -4.11 -23.07 -6.34
CA HIS A 120 -5.47 -23.55 -6.11
C HIS A 120 -6.46 -22.38 -6.18
N PRO A 121 -6.69 -21.82 -7.39
CA PRO A 121 -7.64 -20.73 -7.53
C PRO A 121 -9.01 -21.20 -7.02
N PRO A 122 -9.61 -20.49 -6.05
CA PRO A 122 -10.81 -20.94 -5.35
C PRO A 122 -12.09 -20.86 -6.22
N SER A 123 -12.00 -20.23 -7.39
CA SER A 123 -13.07 -20.14 -8.38
C SER A 123 -12.48 -19.82 -9.77
N SER A 124 -13.30 -20.00 -10.81
CA SER A 124 -13.03 -19.53 -12.18
C SER A 124 -12.95 -18.00 -12.32
N SER A 125 -13.19 -17.25 -11.25
CA SER A 125 -13.15 -15.78 -11.21
C SER A 125 -11.91 -15.27 -10.46
N PHE A 126 -10.86 -16.07 -10.40
CA PHE A 126 -9.58 -15.67 -9.82
C PHE A 126 -8.92 -14.63 -10.72
N LEU A 127 -8.53 -13.50 -10.14
CA LEU A 127 -7.94 -12.37 -10.86
C LEU A 127 -6.63 -11.96 -10.19
N GLU A 128 -5.66 -11.64 -11.02
CA GLU A 128 -4.40 -11.06 -10.59
C GLU A 128 -4.40 -9.57 -10.93
N HIS A 129 -3.89 -8.73 -10.03
CA HIS A 129 -3.82 -7.29 -10.23
C HIS A 129 -2.40 -6.81 -9.98
N LEU A 130 -1.81 -6.18 -11.00
CA LEU A 130 -0.53 -5.47 -10.91
C LEU A 130 -0.81 -3.97 -10.93
N THR A 131 -0.46 -3.26 -9.87
CA THR A 131 -0.62 -1.80 -9.79
C THR A 131 0.74 -1.13 -9.81
N LEU A 132 1.00 -0.30 -10.80
CA LEU A 132 2.22 0.49 -10.96
C LEU A 132 2.03 1.83 -10.26
N VAL A 133 2.97 2.19 -9.38
CA VAL A 133 2.88 3.41 -8.57
C VAL A 133 3.84 4.46 -9.12
N TYR A 134 3.30 5.50 -9.73
CA TYR A 134 4.06 6.63 -10.24
C TYR A 134 3.99 7.82 -9.27
N ASN A 135 5.03 8.65 -9.27
CA ASN A 135 4.97 9.93 -8.57
C ASN A 135 3.96 10.88 -9.26
N SER A 136 3.45 11.85 -8.52
CA SER A 136 2.47 12.82 -9.03
C SER A 136 3.10 13.96 -9.86
N ALA A 137 4.33 13.78 -10.36
CA ALA A 137 5.06 14.83 -11.06
C ALA A 137 4.52 15.00 -12.51
N PRO A 138 3.97 16.16 -12.89
CA PRO A 138 3.20 16.31 -14.13
C PRO A 138 4.07 16.27 -15.40
N ALA A 139 5.36 16.62 -15.32
CA ALA A 139 6.23 16.74 -16.49
C ALA A 139 7.11 15.50 -16.75
N ALA A 140 7.30 14.66 -15.74
CA ALA A 140 8.16 13.48 -15.80
C ALA A 140 7.72 12.47 -14.73
N PRO A 141 6.61 11.75 -14.96
CA PRO A 141 6.18 10.70 -14.04
C PRO A 141 7.27 9.63 -13.96
N GLN A 142 7.69 9.30 -12.74
CA GLN A 142 8.66 8.26 -12.46
C GLN A 142 7.99 7.12 -11.70
N LEU A 143 8.25 5.89 -12.13
CA LEU A 143 7.82 4.70 -11.42
C LEU A 143 8.55 4.64 -10.09
N THR A 144 7.80 4.67 -9.00
CA THR A 144 8.33 4.63 -7.62
C THR A 144 8.25 3.23 -7.00
N GLY A 145 7.41 2.37 -7.56
CA GLY A 145 7.25 0.99 -7.12
C GLY A 145 6.04 0.33 -7.76
N PHE A 146 5.72 -0.87 -7.31
CA PHE A 146 4.52 -1.57 -7.74
C PHE A 146 3.88 -2.34 -6.58
N ARG A 147 2.64 -2.77 -6.78
CA ARG A 147 1.89 -3.64 -5.88
C ARG A 147 1.31 -4.78 -6.70
N TYR A 148 1.24 -5.95 -6.09
CA TYR A 148 0.62 -7.11 -6.69
C TYR A 148 -0.31 -7.78 -5.71
N THR A 149 -1.53 -8.03 -6.17
CA THR A 149 -2.60 -8.56 -5.34
C THR A 149 -3.41 -9.58 -6.13
N THR A 150 -3.81 -10.64 -5.45
CA THR A 150 -4.69 -11.68 -6.00
C THR A 150 -6.09 -11.50 -5.42
N ALA A 151 -7.12 -11.46 -6.26
CA ALA A 151 -8.51 -11.33 -5.87
C ALA A 151 -9.29 -12.60 -6.25
N GLY A 152 -10.14 -13.07 -5.33
CA GLY A 152 -10.96 -14.26 -5.55
C GLY A 152 -11.71 -14.63 -4.27
N LYS A 153 -12.96 -15.08 -4.41
CA LYS A 153 -13.76 -15.51 -3.26
C LYS A 153 -13.12 -16.77 -2.68
N GLY A 154 -12.60 -16.69 -1.46
CA GLY A 154 -11.92 -17.81 -0.80
C GLY A 154 -10.41 -17.91 -1.04
N SER A 155 -9.75 -16.88 -1.59
CA SER A 155 -8.30 -16.92 -1.87
C SER A 155 -7.46 -17.24 -0.63
N ARG A 156 -7.78 -16.65 0.53
CA ARG A 156 -7.13 -16.99 1.80
C ARG A 156 -7.52 -18.36 2.35
N ALA A 157 -8.70 -18.86 2.01
CA ALA A 157 -9.14 -20.19 2.41
C ALA A 157 -8.41 -21.30 1.60
N ALA A 158 -7.90 -20.96 0.41
CA ALA A 158 -7.13 -21.88 -0.43
C ALA A 158 -5.79 -22.32 0.20
N CYS A 159 -5.30 -21.60 1.20
CA CYS A 159 -4.05 -21.91 1.90
C CYS A 159 -4.26 -22.66 3.24
N VAL A 160 -5.48 -23.11 3.53
CA VAL A 160 -5.78 -23.83 4.77
C VAL A 160 -5.42 -25.32 4.61
N LYS A 161 -4.79 -25.89 5.65
CA LYS A 161 -4.36 -27.30 5.68
C LYS A 161 -5.55 -28.24 5.41
N GLY A 162 -5.47 -29.10 4.40
CA GLY A 162 -6.54 -30.01 3.98
C GLY A 162 -7.55 -29.44 2.97
N ALA A 163 -7.46 -28.15 2.60
CA ALA A 163 -8.34 -27.55 1.59
C ALA A 163 -7.96 -27.95 0.16
N SER A 164 -6.68 -28.29 -0.09
CA SER A 164 -6.17 -28.65 -1.42
C SER A 164 -6.88 -29.88 -2.01
N ARG A 165 -7.18 -30.90 -1.18
CA ARG A 165 -7.80 -32.15 -1.62
C ARG A 165 -9.24 -31.91 -2.06
N GLU A 166 -9.99 -31.12 -1.29
CA GLU A 166 -11.36 -30.78 -1.61
C GLU A 166 -11.46 -29.77 -2.77
N GLN A 167 -10.47 -28.88 -2.94
CA GLN A 167 -10.38 -27.96 -4.08
C GLN A 167 -9.87 -28.63 -5.37
N ALA A 168 -8.96 -29.61 -5.28
CA ALA A 168 -8.54 -30.44 -6.40
C ALA A 168 -9.71 -31.28 -6.94
N GLU A 169 -10.58 -31.78 -6.05
CA GLU A 169 -11.78 -32.53 -6.41
C GLU A 169 -12.90 -31.65 -7.02
N ARG A 170 -12.92 -30.33 -6.74
CA ARG A 170 -13.93 -29.38 -7.28
C ARG A 170 -13.60 -28.83 -8.68
N GLY A 171 -12.52 -29.31 -9.29
CA GLY A 171 -12.02 -28.83 -10.57
C GLY A 171 -11.07 -27.66 -10.36
N ALA A 172 -9.77 -27.95 -10.42
CA ALA A 172 -8.75 -26.92 -10.51
C ALA A 172 -9.10 -26.00 -11.69
N GLY A 173 -9.31 -24.71 -11.41
CA GLY A 173 -9.26 -23.70 -12.46
C GLY A 173 -7.89 -23.73 -13.13
N ALA A 174 -7.77 -23.10 -14.31
CA ALA A 174 -6.45 -22.86 -14.91
C ALA A 174 -5.50 -22.25 -13.86
N LEU A 175 -4.26 -22.73 -13.81
CA LEU A 175 -3.26 -22.20 -12.88
C LEU A 175 -2.95 -20.75 -13.26
N GLY A 176 -2.95 -19.86 -12.26
CA GLY A 176 -2.84 -18.43 -12.51
C GLY A 176 -4.13 -17.80 -13.06
N GLY A 177 -4.32 -16.52 -12.76
CA GLY A 177 -5.39 -15.70 -13.32
C GLY A 177 -4.85 -14.74 -14.38
N GLU A 178 -5.75 -14.18 -15.18
CA GLU A 178 -5.41 -13.05 -16.04
C GLU A 178 -4.88 -11.89 -15.17
N ILE A 179 -3.72 -11.34 -15.53
CA ILE A 179 -3.11 -10.21 -14.83
C ILE A 179 -3.63 -8.91 -15.42
N THR A 180 -4.48 -8.20 -14.67
CA THR A 180 -4.86 -6.83 -15.00
C THR A 180 -3.82 -5.84 -14.47
N VAL A 181 -3.32 -4.94 -15.34
CA VAL A 181 -2.38 -3.90 -14.95
C VAL A 181 -3.11 -2.56 -14.74
N LYS A 182 -2.75 -1.81 -13.70
CA LYS A 182 -3.31 -0.48 -13.39
C LYS A 182 -2.20 0.51 -13.06
N VAL A 183 -2.41 1.77 -13.41
CA VAL A 183 -1.53 2.88 -13.03
C VAL A 183 -2.14 3.65 -11.87
N ASP A 184 -1.36 3.90 -10.81
CA ASP A 184 -1.71 4.73 -9.67
C ASP A 184 -0.69 5.86 -9.53
N ARG A 185 -1.13 7.12 -9.64
CA ARG A 185 -0.27 8.30 -9.52
C ARG A 185 -0.20 8.87 -8.11
N GLY A 186 -0.87 8.23 -7.16
CA GLY A 186 -1.21 8.83 -5.88
C GLY A 186 -2.20 9.97 -6.08
N THR A 187 -3.30 9.96 -5.34
CA THR A 187 -4.08 11.18 -5.18
C THR A 187 -3.20 12.21 -4.48
N ALA A 188 -3.11 13.43 -5.04
CA ALA A 188 -2.56 14.55 -4.30
C ALA A 188 -3.24 14.57 -2.91
N PRO A 189 -2.49 14.70 -1.81
CA PRO A 189 -3.12 14.76 -0.50
C PRO A 189 -4.17 15.86 -0.56
N GLU A 190 -5.40 15.57 -0.09
CA GLU A 190 -6.43 16.61 -0.01
C GLU A 190 -5.78 17.83 0.67
N PRO A 191 -5.93 19.03 0.08
CA PRO A 191 -5.35 20.21 0.68
C PRO A 191 -5.84 20.25 2.12
N VAL A 192 -4.89 20.25 3.06
CA VAL A 192 -5.21 20.31 4.48
C VAL A 192 -6.03 21.57 4.66
N HIS A 193 -7.34 21.39 4.80
CA HIS A 193 -8.23 22.47 5.15
C HIS A 193 -7.89 22.80 6.60
N PHE A 194 -6.98 23.76 6.78
CA PHE A 194 -6.80 24.41 8.05
C PHE A 194 -8.16 25.01 8.39
N ARG A 195 -8.89 24.33 9.27
CA ARG A 195 -10.08 24.87 9.90
C ARG A 195 -9.58 26.12 10.61
N ALA A 196 -9.91 27.30 10.05
CA ALA A 196 -9.73 28.54 10.78
C ALA A 196 -10.33 28.31 12.17
N PRO A 197 -9.61 28.65 13.27
CA PRO A 197 -10.13 28.45 14.61
C PRO A 197 -11.53 29.03 14.62
N GLU A 198 -12.51 28.16 14.78
CA GLU A 198 -13.91 28.50 14.80
C GLU A 198 -14.01 29.56 15.87
N ALA A 199 -14.28 30.81 15.45
CA ALA A 199 -14.27 31.96 16.33
C ALA A 199 -15.14 31.57 17.52
N ALA A 200 -14.48 31.33 18.66
CA ALA A 200 -15.12 30.77 19.83
C ALA A 200 -16.38 31.60 20.07
N ALA A 201 -17.52 30.92 20.06
CA ALA A 201 -18.83 31.52 20.20
C ALA A 201 -18.80 32.60 21.30
N GLY A 202 -18.79 33.87 20.90
CA GLY A 202 -18.84 35.03 21.82
C GLY A 202 -17.70 36.06 21.73
N GLY A 203 -16.58 35.80 21.03
CA GLY A 203 -15.51 36.78 20.88
C GLY A 203 -15.84 37.84 19.83
N LYS A 204 -16.17 39.08 20.24
CA LYS A 204 -16.33 40.20 19.29
C LYS A 204 -15.04 40.37 18.47
N PRO A 205 -15.15 40.70 17.16
CA PRO A 205 -13.98 40.87 16.31
C PRO A 205 -13.06 41.97 16.87
N VAL A 206 -11.78 41.66 16.98
CA VAL A 206 -10.73 42.60 17.34
C VAL A 206 -10.64 43.63 16.21
N THR A 207 -11.17 44.83 16.44
CA THR A 207 -11.01 45.95 15.50
C THR A 207 -9.59 46.48 15.62
N VAL A 208 -8.78 46.23 14.59
CA VAL A 208 -7.47 46.86 14.41
C VAL A 208 -7.72 48.29 13.93
N GLY A 209 -7.26 49.29 14.69
CA GLY A 209 -7.31 50.69 14.26
C GLY A 209 -6.37 50.92 13.07
N GLU A 210 -6.65 51.95 12.25
CA GLU A 210 -5.91 52.27 11.00
C GLU A 210 -4.39 52.48 11.19
N ASP A 211 -3.93 52.63 12.43
CA ASP A 211 -2.51 52.85 12.78
C ASP A 211 -1.76 51.55 13.12
N GLY A 212 -2.38 50.38 12.94
CA GLY A 212 -1.75 49.07 13.18
C GLY A 212 -1.45 48.75 14.64
N LYS A 213 -1.88 49.59 15.59
CA LYS A 213 -1.74 49.33 17.04
C LYS A 213 -3.01 48.74 17.62
N ILE A 214 -2.84 47.59 18.28
CA ILE A 214 -3.90 46.86 19.00
C ILE A 214 -4.31 47.69 20.21
N ILE A 215 -5.54 48.22 20.20
CA ILE A 215 -6.13 48.88 21.38
C ILE A 215 -6.44 47.76 22.39
N PRO A 216 -5.77 47.70 23.56
CA PRO A 216 -6.08 46.66 24.54
C PRO A 216 -7.51 46.87 25.04
N PRO A 217 -8.31 45.79 25.18
CA PRO A 217 -9.69 45.90 25.59
C PRO A 217 -9.81 46.53 26.99
N PRO A 218 -10.89 47.28 27.27
CA PRO A 218 -11.14 47.84 28.60
C PRO A 218 -11.08 46.72 29.65
N PRO A 219 -10.39 46.93 30.78
CA PRO A 219 -10.14 45.86 31.74
C PRO A 219 -11.45 45.24 32.21
N GLU A 220 -11.57 43.93 32.02
CA GLU A 220 -12.74 43.16 32.44
C GLU A 220 -12.82 43.20 33.98
N LYS A 221 -13.94 43.70 34.51
CA LYS A 221 -14.16 43.76 35.95
C LYS A 221 -14.15 42.33 36.51
N SER A 222 -13.27 42.07 37.47
CA SER A 222 -13.15 40.76 38.14
C SER A 222 -14.52 40.30 38.66
N PHE A 223 -14.74 38.98 38.64
CA PHE A 223 -15.97 38.33 39.11
C PHE A 223 -16.42 38.85 40.49
N ILE A 224 -15.48 39.17 41.38
CA ILE A 224 -15.75 39.71 42.72
C ILE A 224 -16.37 41.11 42.65
N GLN A 225 -15.91 41.99 41.76
CA GLN A 225 -16.53 43.31 41.55
C GLN A 225 -17.94 43.20 40.99
N LYS A 226 -18.21 42.20 40.15
CA LYS A 226 -19.53 41.97 39.56
C LYS A 226 -20.52 41.41 40.57
N ASN A 227 -20.05 40.59 41.51
CA ASN A 227 -20.91 39.84 42.44
C ASN A 227 -20.94 40.38 43.89
N TRP A 228 -20.15 41.41 44.23
CA TRP A 228 -20.14 42.02 45.56
C TRP A 228 -21.52 42.38 46.14
N PRO A 229 -22.47 43.00 45.40
CA PRO A 229 -23.78 43.32 45.98
C PRO A 229 -24.61 42.08 46.36
N TYR A 230 -24.34 40.92 45.74
CA TYR A 230 -25.03 39.67 46.05
C TYR A 230 -24.39 38.90 47.23
N LEU A 231 -23.09 39.10 47.46
CA LEU A 231 -22.40 38.50 48.61
C LEU A 231 -22.83 39.15 49.94
N LEU A 232 -23.15 40.45 49.92
CA LEU A 232 -23.54 41.22 51.11
C LEU A 232 -24.68 40.57 51.92
N PRO A 233 -25.86 40.21 51.35
CA PRO A 233 -26.95 39.61 52.10
C PRO A 233 -26.61 38.22 52.68
N ILE A 234 -25.77 37.43 52.00
CA ILE A 234 -25.36 36.10 52.48
C ILE A 234 -24.53 36.22 53.76
N VAL A 235 -23.62 37.19 53.80
CA VAL A 235 -22.80 37.47 54.98
C VAL A 235 -23.67 37.95 56.15
N VAL A 236 -24.70 38.76 55.90
CA VAL A 236 -25.63 39.21 56.95
C VAL A 236 -26.43 38.04 57.54
N ILE A 237 -26.92 37.12 56.70
CA ILE A 237 -27.65 35.93 57.16
C ILE A 237 -26.75 35.02 58.00
N LEU A 238 -25.49 34.82 57.60
CA LEU A 238 -24.51 34.04 58.35
C LEU A 238 -24.21 34.64 59.73
N LEU A 239 -24.15 35.97 59.84
CA LEU A 239 -23.90 36.65 61.12
C LEU A 239 -25.13 36.64 62.05
N MET A 240 -26.35 36.59 61.50
CA MET A 240 -27.59 36.58 62.31
C MET A 240 -28.15 35.18 62.59
N GLY A 241 -27.79 34.16 61.80
CA GLY A 241 -28.37 32.80 61.88
C GLY A 241 -27.63 31.79 62.76
N GLY A 242 -26.59 32.21 63.49
CA GLY A 242 -25.74 31.34 64.30
C GLY A 242 -26.18 31.16 65.76
N GLY A 243 -27.25 30.40 65.99
CA GLY A 243 -27.60 29.84 67.30
C GLY A 243 -28.74 28.83 67.07
N GLY A 244 -28.57 27.52 67.17
CA GLY A 244 -27.69 26.76 68.03
C GLY A 244 -28.56 26.13 69.11
N GLU A 245 -29.12 24.94 68.83
CA GLU A 245 -29.65 24.01 69.84
C GLU A 245 -29.74 22.60 69.21
N GLU A 246 -28.63 21.87 69.29
CA GLU A 246 -28.64 20.45 69.68
C GLU A 246 -28.65 20.43 71.23
N PRO A 247 -28.93 19.32 71.95
CA PRO A 247 -29.44 18.00 71.57
C PRO A 247 -30.54 17.49 72.56
N ALA A 248 -31.20 16.37 72.26
CA ALA A 248 -31.61 15.45 73.33
C ALA A 248 -31.87 14.04 72.79
N ALA A 249 -30.94 13.16 73.13
CA ALA A 249 -30.95 11.73 72.94
C ALA A 249 -32.20 11.03 73.49
N ALA A 250 -32.59 9.91 72.88
CA ALA A 250 -32.82 8.67 73.60
C ALA A 250 -32.70 7.44 72.67
N PRO A 251 -31.99 6.37 73.07
CA PRO A 251 -31.77 5.18 72.26
C PRO A 251 -32.75 4.03 72.53
N LYS A 252 -32.92 3.21 71.47
CA LYS A 252 -33.17 1.75 71.40
C LYS A 252 -34.30 1.09 72.23
N LYS A 253 -35.18 0.39 71.51
CA LYS A 253 -35.25 -1.08 71.55
C LYS A 253 -35.63 -1.66 70.20
#